data_AF-A0A061IWC8-F1
#
_entry.id   AF-A0A061IWC8-F1
#
_cell.length_a   1.000
_cell.length_b   1.000
_cell.length_c   1.000
_cell.angle_alpha   90.00
_cell.angle_beta   90.00
_cell.angle_gamma   90.00
#
_symmetry.space_group_name_H-M   'P 1'
#
loop_
_entity.id
_entity.type
_entity.pdbx_description
1 polymer ?
#
loop_
_entity_poly.entity_id
_entity_poly.type
_entity_poly.pdbx_seq_one_letter_code
_entity_poly.pdbx_strand_id
1 'polypeptide(L)'
;MASSASGFCALAAALVRVFKSTANVSMLARLGSGSACRSAFGGFVVWHKGVKPDGSDSVATQFADENHWPEMQVLCAVLQGEKKDTPSTTGMQRSLRTSPLMPERIATTVPERMRVVSEAIKARDFSTFAEIAMRESDDLQEICATSQPRIQYATEESYAMMRLVKAYNAKKGRPTLAYTFDAGANCFLFVLKRNLPEAVAVLMQHFPTPRGRLCFNDAALLQEIERAVAPSDCRDLVDCPKGPFVMLLQSPVGAGVRYLAGVGVPHSRAWGVGAPRGESKGQKGMAGRRNRYA
;
A
#
# COMPACT_ATOMS: atom_id res chain seq x y z
N MET A 1 -3.59 -3.49 -6.65
CA MET A 1 -3.20 -2.30 -5.87
C MET A 1 -3.94 -2.28 -4.54
N ALA A 2 -3.36 -1.69 -3.49
CA ALA A 2 -3.95 -1.60 -2.14
C ALA A 2 -4.76 -0.30 -1.95
N SER A 3 -5.81 -0.08 -2.75
CA SER A 3 -6.60 1.16 -2.74
C SER A 3 -7.35 1.43 -1.43
N SER A 4 -7.65 0.39 -0.63
CA SER A 4 -8.25 0.57 0.70
C SER A 4 -7.32 1.32 1.66
N ALA A 5 -6.01 1.06 1.61
CA ALA A 5 -5.04 1.71 2.50
C ALA A 5 -4.99 3.22 2.26
N SER A 6 -4.82 3.64 1.00
CA SER A 6 -4.79 5.05 0.64
C SER A 6 -6.14 5.73 0.85
N GLY A 7 -7.25 5.06 0.51
CA GLY A 7 -8.60 5.59 0.69
C GLY A 7 -8.96 5.88 2.14
N PHE A 8 -8.76 4.92 3.06
CA PHE A 8 -9.05 5.13 4.48
C PHE A 8 -8.11 6.14 5.13
N CYS A 9 -6.84 6.20 4.69
CA CYS A 9 -5.90 7.21 5.18
C CYS A 9 -6.33 8.62 4.77
N ALA A 10 -6.66 8.83 3.49
CA ALA A 10 -7.14 10.11 3.00
C ALA A 10 -8.44 10.55 3.69
N LEU A 11 -9.38 9.61 3.89
CA LEU A 11 -10.62 9.86 4.61
C LEU A 11 -10.34 10.27 6.06
N ALA A 12 -9.51 9.52 6.79
CA ALA A 12 -9.14 9.84 8.17
C ALA A 12 -8.48 11.22 8.27
N ALA A 13 -7.54 11.53 7.39
CA ALA A 13 -6.85 12.82 7.36
C ALA A 13 -7.81 13.99 7.09
N ALA A 14 -8.76 13.82 6.16
CA ALA A 14 -9.76 14.82 5.85
C ALA A 14 -10.73 15.03 7.03
N LEU A 15 -11.22 13.95 7.65
CA LEU A 15 -12.13 14.02 8.80
C LEU A 15 -11.48 14.68 10.01
N VAL A 16 -10.24 14.29 10.35
CA VAL A 16 -9.49 14.92 11.44
C VAL A 16 -9.37 16.42 11.24
N ARG A 17 -9.08 16.86 10.00
CA ARG A 17 -8.97 18.29 9.66
C ARG A 17 -10.31 19.03 9.72
N VAL A 18 -11.37 18.49 9.11
CA VAL A 18 -12.69 19.15 9.04
C VAL A 18 -13.33 19.27 10.41
N PHE A 19 -13.24 18.24 11.24
CA PHE A 19 -13.82 18.23 12.59
C PHE A 19 -12.88 18.81 13.66
N LYS A 20 -11.66 19.24 13.29
CA LYS A 20 -10.62 19.68 14.22
C LYS A 20 -10.41 18.67 15.36
N SER A 21 -10.45 17.39 15.03
CA SER A 21 -10.33 16.30 16.00
C SER A 21 -8.90 16.22 16.54
N THR A 22 -8.76 15.86 17.81
CA THR A 22 -7.45 15.53 18.43
C THR A 22 -6.98 14.12 18.08
N ALA A 23 -7.77 13.34 17.34
CA ALA A 23 -7.42 11.99 16.94
C ALA A 23 -6.20 11.96 16.01
N ASN A 24 -5.29 11.01 16.27
CA ASN A 24 -4.17 10.73 15.40
C ASN A 24 -4.65 10.07 14.09
N VAL A 25 -4.24 10.60 12.93
CA VAL A 25 -4.65 10.10 11.60
C VAL A 25 -4.33 8.62 11.41
N SER A 26 -3.15 8.17 11.83
CA SER A 26 -2.78 6.75 11.76
C SER A 26 -3.75 5.89 12.57
N MET A 27 -4.09 6.29 13.80
CA MET A 27 -5.00 5.52 14.65
C MET A 27 -6.41 5.47 14.07
N LEU A 28 -6.92 6.60 13.55
CA LEU A 28 -8.24 6.66 12.93
C LEU A 28 -8.29 5.83 11.63
N ALA A 29 -7.26 5.93 10.79
CA ALA A 29 -7.17 5.17 9.54
C ALA A 29 -7.13 3.65 9.78
N ARG A 30 -6.47 3.21 10.85
CA ARG A 30 -6.39 1.80 11.27
C ARG A 30 -7.77 1.15 11.44
N LEU A 31 -8.77 1.92 11.90
CA LEU A 31 -10.13 1.44 12.12
C LEU A 31 -10.84 1.04 10.82
N GLY A 32 -10.51 1.71 9.71
CA GLY A 32 -11.04 1.34 8.39
C GLY A 32 -10.24 0.24 7.72
N SER A 33 -8.91 0.33 7.76
CA SER A 33 -8.02 -0.71 7.27
C SER A 33 -6.68 -0.67 8.00
N GLY A 34 -6.20 -1.82 8.49
CA GLY A 34 -4.95 -1.89 9.25
C GLY A 34 -3.75 -1.28 8.52
N SER A 35 -3.58 -1.53 7.22
CA SER A 35 -2.48 -0.97 6.44
C SER A 35 -2.60 0.54 6.17
N ALA A 36 -3.80 1.12 6.26
CA ALA A 36 -4.02 2.55 6.04
C ALA A 36 -3.29 3.43 7.06
N CYS A 37 -3.03 2.90 8.26
CA CYS A 37 -2.30 3.63 9.30
C CYS A 37 -0.89 4.04 8.84
N ARG A 38 -0.22 3.20 8.03
CA ARG A 38 1.14 3.45 7.54
C ARG A 38 1.20 4.51 6.44
N SER A 39 0.10 4.75 5.73
CA SER A 39 0.03 5.80 4.72
C SER A 39 -0.08 7.21 5.32
N ALA A 40 -0.22 7.35 6.64
CA ALA A 40 -0.32 8.62 7.32
C ALA A 40 0.99 9.44 7.27
N PHE A 41 2.12 8.78 7.00
CA PHE A 41 3.44 9.39 6.93
C PHE A 41 4.13 9.08 5.59
N GLY A 42 5.08 9.92 5.20
CA GLY A 42 6.01 9.64 4.11
C GLY A 42 7.16 8.72 4.52
N GLY A 43 7.99 8.34 3.56
CA GLY A 43 9.21 7.59 3.82
C GLY A 43 8.99 6.12 4.17
N PHE A 44 9.84 5.60 5.07
CA PHE A 44 9.73 4.27 5.66
C PHE A 44 8.93 4.38 6.94
N VAL A 45 7.89 3.55 7.08
CA VAL A 45 6.91 3.68 8.16
C VAL A 45 6.71 2.33 8.86
N VAL A 46 6.78 2.33 10.19
CA VAL A 46 6.54 1.16 11.03
C VAL A 46 5.15 1.25 11.62
N TRP A 47 4.37 0.17 11.53
CA TRP A 47 3.16 0.01 12.34
C TRP A 47 3.50 -0.80 13.58
N HIS A 48 3.42 -0.15 14.75
CA HIS A 48 3.60 -0.82 16.03
C HIS A 48 2.34 -1.60 16.38
N LYS A 49 2.50 -2.90 16.70
CA LYS A 49 1.36 -3.76 17.07
C LYS A 49 0.63 -3.28 18.32
N GLY A 50 1.34 -2.60 19.23
CA GLY A 50 0.85 -2.26 20.57
C GLY A 50 0.78 -3.47 21.51
N VAL A 51 0.47 -3.20 22.76
CA VAL A 51 0.20 -4.20 23.80
C VAL A 51 -1.09 -3.91 24.57
N LYS A 52 -1.64 -2.70 24.46
CA LYS A 52 -2.84 -2.31 25.19
C LYS A 52 -4.10 -2.86 24.50
N PRO A 53 -5.04 -3.49 25.23
CA PRO A 53 -6.27 -4.04 24.65
C PRO A 53 -7.17 -3.01 23.96
N ASP A 54 -7.12 -1.74 24.39
CA ASP A 54 -7.87 -0.64 23.77
C ASP A 54 -7.26 -0.18 22.42
N GLY A 55 -6.08 -0.71 22.06
CA GLY A 55 -5.36 -0.36 20.85
C GLY A 55 -4.82 1.08 20.83
N SER A 56 -4.73 1.75 21.99
CA SER A 56 -4.23 3.13 22.10
C SER A 56 -2.75 3.26 21.72
N ASP A 57 -1.99 2.18 21.75
CA ASP A 57 -0.57 2.11 21.39
C ASP A 57 -0.28 1.35 20.08
N SER A 58 -1.32 0.92 19.35
CA SER A 58 -1.18 0.27 18.04
C SER A 58 -1.15 1.30 16.90
N VAL A 59 -0.06 2.06 16.78
CA VAL A 59 0.02 3.25 15.91
C VAL A 59 1.19 3.14 14.94
N ALA A 60 1.11 3.83 13.79
CA ALA A 60 2.24 3.97 12.89
C ALA A 60 3.14 5.15 13.28
N THR A 61 4.44 5.02 13.05
CA THR A 61 5.42 6.10 13.18
C THR A 61 6.32 6.12 11.96
N GLN A 62 6.71 7.32 11.52
CA GLN A 62 7.77 7.46 10.53
C GLN A 62 9.09 6.98 11.12
N PHE A 63 9.73 6.03 10.44
CA PHE A 63 11.06 5.53 10.80
C PHE A 63 12.16 6.37 10.16
N ALA A 64 11.98 6.69 8.88
CA ALA A 64 12.83 7.59 8.11
C ALA A 64 11.96 8.29 7.07
N ASP A 65 12.22 9.57 6.78
CA ASP A 65 11.44 10.32 5.80
C ASP A 65 11.78 9.91 4.34
N GLU A 66 11.08 10.52 3.37
CA GLU A 66 11.30 10.27 1.95
C GLU A 66 12.68 10.72 1.43
N ASN A 67 13.35 11.63 2.13
CA ASN A 67 14.67 12.13 1.76
C ASN A 67 15.80 11.26 2.30
N HIS A 68 15.49 10.34 3.21
CA HIS A 68 16.49 9.45 3.81
C HIS A 68 17.15 8.53 2.78
N TRP A 69 16.44 8.05 1.75
CA TRP A 69 17.01 7.14 0.75
C TRP A 69 16.51 7.46 -0.67
N PRO A 70 16.96 8.59 -1.26
CA PRO A 70 16.42 9.11 -2.52
C PRO A 70 16.71 8.19 -3.73
N GLU A 71 17.75 7.36 -3.64
CA GLU A 71 18.07 6.37 -4.66
C GLU A 71 17.08 5.20 -4.70
N MET A 72 16.32 4.94 -3.63
CA MET A 72 15.35 3.84 -3.60
C MET A 72 14.19 4.12 -4.55
N GLN A 73 13.91 3.18 -5.45
CA GLN A 73 12.80 3.22 -6.40
C GLN A 73 11.90 2.01 -6.20
N VAL A 74 10.61 2.21 -6.40
CA VAL A 74 9.59 1.16 -6.36
C VAL A 74 9.00 1.01 -7.75
N LEU A 75 8.92 -0.23 -8.24
CA LEU A 75 8.10 -0.59 -9.38
C LEU A 75 6.89 -1.41 -8.93
N CYS A 76 5.81 -1.37 -9.70
CA CYS A 76 4.72 -2.33 -9.60
C CYS A 76 4.40 -2.85 -11.00
N ALA A 77 4.80 -4.10 -11.26
CA ALA A 77 4.41 -4.84 -12.43
C ALA A 77 3.01 -5.42 -12.18
N VAL A 78 2.00 -4.81 -12.80
CA VAL A 78 0.62 -5.28 -12.71
C VAL A 78 0.46 -6.45 -13.66
N LEU A 79 0.30 -7.63 -13.08
CA LEU A 79 0.14 -8.88 -13.81
C LEU A 79 -1.33 -9.11 -14.16
N GLN A 80 -1.57 -9.96 -15.15
CA GLN A 80 -2.90 -10.48 -15.36
C GLN A 80 -3.25 -11.34 -14.15
N GLY A 81 -4.37 -11.04 -13.51
CA GLY A 81 -4.85 -11.78 -12.37
C GLY A 81 -6.34 -11.98 -12.52
N GLU A 82 -6.78 -13.19 -12.18
CA GLU A 82 -8.20 -13.43 -11.99
C GLU A 82 -8.71 -12.70 -10.75
N LYS A 83 -10.03 -12.59 -10.62
CA LYS A 83 -10.65 -11.94 -9.47
C LYS A 83 -10.16 -12.66 -8.21
N LYS A 84 -9.67 -11.88 -7.24
CA LYS A 84 -9.20 -12.40 -5.95
C LYS A 84 -10.27 -13.26 -5.27
N ASP A 85 -10.05 -14.56 -5.19
CA ASP A 85 -10.99 -15.51 -4.57
C ASP A 85 -11.17 -15.28 -3.07
N THR A 86 -10.08 -14.98 -2.35
CA THR A 86 -10.11 -14.81 -0.88
C THR A 86 -9.71 -13.39 -0.47
N PRO A 87 -10.63 -12.52 0.01
CA PRO A 87 -10.29 -11.22 0.56
C PRO A 87 -9.20 -11.29 1.65
N SER A 88 -8.34 -10.28 1.76
CA SER A 88 -7.23 -10.31 2.73
C SER A 88 -7.71 -10.39 4.18
N THR A 89 -8.82 -9.71 4.51
CA THR A 89 -9.42 -9.75 5.86
C THR A 89 -9.80 -11.16 6.28
N THR A 90 -10.47 -11.92 5.41
CA THR A 90 -10.86 -13.30 5.71
C THR A 90 -9.68 -14.26 5.59
N GLY A 91 -8.79 -14.02 4.63
CA GLY A 91 -7.58 -14.81 4.41
C GLY A 91 -6.63 -14.78 5.61
N MET A 92 -6.29 -13.60 6.14
CA MET A 92 -5.35 -13.48 7.27
C MET A 92 -5.88 -14.15 8.55
N GLN A 93 -7.19 -14.08 8.80
CA GLN A 93 -7.81 -14.75 9.94
C GLN A 93 -7.80 -16.27 9.79
N ARG A 94 -7.99 -16.77 8.55
CA ARG A 94 -7.84 -18.19 8.24
C ARG A 94 -6.40 -18.64 8.46
N SER A 95 -5.42 -17.92 7.92
CA SER A 95 -4.01 -18.25 8.08
C SER A 95 -3.61 -18.29 9.55
N LEU A 96 -4.00 -17.29 10.34
CA LEU A 96 -3.74 -17.26 11.78
C LEU A 96 -4.28 -18.50 12.50
N ARG A 97 -5.46 -18.99 12.13
CA ARG A 97 -6.10 -20.16 12.76
C ARG A 97 -5.58 -21.50 12.28
N THR A 98 -5.03 -21.58 11.06
CA THR A 98 -4.87 -22.88 10.38
C THR A 98 -3.49 -23.12 9.78
N SER A 99 -2.70 -22.09 9.49
CA SER A 99 -1.33 -22.29 9.02
C SER A 99 -0.44 -22.63 10.21
N PRO A 100 0.32 -23.74 10.16
CA PRO A 100 1.25 -24.12 11.23
C PRO A 100 2.46 -23.17 11.33
N LEU A 101 2.68 -22.32 10.34
CA LEU A 101 3.84 -21.42 10.27
C LEU A 101 3.63 -20.08 11.00
N MET A 102 2.37 -19.72 11.27
CA MET A 102 2.03 -18.43 11.88
C MET A 102 2.58 -18.24 13.31
N PRO A 103 2.54 -19.24 14.22
CA PRO A 103 3.07 -19.07 15.58
C PRO A 103 4.54 -18.66 15.61
N GLU A 104 5.41 -19.38 14.92
CA GLU A 104 6.85 -19.09 14.86
C GLU A 104 7.12 -17.74 14.18
N ARG A 105 6.37 -17.45 13.10
CA ARG A 105 6.49 -16.16 12.40
C ARG A 105 6.23 -14.98 13.33
N ILE A 106 5.18 -15.06 14.16
CA ILE A 106 4.80 -13.99 15.09
C ILE A 106 5.82 -13.89 16.24
N ALA A 107 6.23 -15.02 16.81
CA ALA A 107 7.06 -15.07 18.00
C ALA A 107 8.52 -14.67 17.73
N THR A 108 9.07 -15.10 16.59
CA THR A 108 10.52 -15.04 16.34
C THR A 108 10.86 -14.31 15.04
N THR A 109 10.27 -14.75 13.91
CA THR A 109 10.70 -14.30 12.58
C THR A 109 10.48 -12.81 12.36
N VAL A 110 9.27 -12.30 12.65
CA VAL A 110 8.93 -10.90 12.43
C VAL A 110 9.75 -9.97 13.34
N PRO A 111 9.86 -10.20 14.67
CA PRO A 111 10.73 -9.38 15.52
C PRO A 111 12.17 -9.27 15.03
N GLU A 112 12.77 -10.39 14.62
CA GLU A 112 14.16 -10.39 14.13
C GLU A 112 14.29 -9.67 12.78
N ARG A 113 13.39 -9.94 11.83
CA ARG A 113 13.40 -9.25 10.52
C ARG A 113 13.15 -7.75 10.67
N MET A 114 12.30 -7.33 11.60
CA MET A 114 12.09 -5.92 11.94
C MET A 114 13.38 -5.24 12.42
N ARG A 115 14.16 -5.92 13.26
CA ARG A 115 15.48 -5.43 13.70
C ARG A 115 16.44 -5.30 12.52
N VAL A 116 16.59 -6.36 11.73
CA VAL A 116 17.53 -6.41 10.60
C VAL A 116 17.19 -5.38 9.53
N VAL A 117 15.91 -5.29 9.12
CA VAL A 117 15.51 -4.34 8.07
C VAL A 117 15.62 -2.88 8.54
N SER A 118 15.41 -2.62 9.83
CA SER A 118 15.59 -1.28 10.40
C SER A 118 17.05 -0.83 10.28
N GLU A 119 18.00 -1.71 10.61
CA GLU A 119 19.43 -1.40 10.45
C GLU A 119 19.81 -1.27 8.97
N ALA A 120 19.27 -2.13 8.10
CA ALA A 120 19.50 -2.03 6.66
C ALA A 120 19.00 -0.68 6.08
N ILE A 121 17.81 -0.23 6.49
CA ILE A 121 17.27 1.06 6.07
C ILE A 121 18.13 2.21 6.59
N LYS A 122 18.54 2.20 7.87
CA LYS A 122 19.44 3.23 8.43
C LYS A 122 20.76 3.32 7.66
N ALA A 123 21.35 2.17 7.35
CA ALA A 123 22.62 2.07 6.64
C ALA A 123 22.51 2.24 5.11
N ARG A 124 21.28 2.34 4.56
CA ARG A 124 21.01 2.28 3.11
C ARG A 124 21.62 1.03 2.45
N ASP A 125 21.64 -0.07 3.19
CA ASP A 125 22.10 -1.38 2.73
C ASP A 125 20.97 -2.04 1.92
N PHE A 126 21.05 -1.84 0.59
CA PHE A 126 20.08 -2.41 -0.33
C PHE A 126 20.11 -3.95 -0.34
N SER A 127 21.27 -4.56 -0.15
CA SER A 127 21.38 -6.02 -0.25
C SER A 127 20.65 -6.70 0.89
N THR A 128 20.90 -6.28 2.14
CA THR A 128 20.16 -6.79 3.30
C THR A 128 18.67 -6.45 3.23
N PHE A 129 18.32 -5.22 2.81
CA PHE A 129 16.91 -4.84 2.60
C PHE A 129 16.21 -5.74 1.58
N ALA A 130 16.84 -5.98 0.43
CA ALA A 130 16.31 -6.78 -0.66
C ALA A 130 16.08 -8.24 -0.23
N GLU A 131 17.03 -8.82 0.50
CA GLU A 131 16.91 -10.19 1.02
C GLU A 131 15.74 -10.32 2.00
N ILE A 132 15.59 -9.38 2.93
CA ILE A 132 14.46 -9.39 3.87
C ILE A 132 13.13 -9.22 3.13
N ALA A 133 13.03 -8.29 2.19
CA ALA A 133 11.81 -8.07 1.41
C ALA A 133 11.37 -9.33 0.64
N MET A 134 12.31 -10.00 -0.03
CA MET A 134 12.02 -11.24 -0.77
C MET A 134 11.65 -12.39 0.17
N ARG A 135 12.35 -12.56 1.31
CA ARG A 135 12.03 -13.59 2.30
C ARG A 135 10.67 -13.37 2.96
N GLU A 136 10.31 -12.13 3.30
CA GLU A 136 8.97 -11.81 3.82
C GLU A 136 7.87 -12.13 2.82
N SER A 137 8.11 -11.86 1.55
CA SER A 137 7.19 -12.21 0.47
C SER A 137 7.06 -13.71 0.28
N ASP A 138 8.17 -14.46 0.31
CA ASP A 138 8.18 -15.92 0.16
C ASP A 138 7.42 -16.57 1.34
N ASP A 139 7.71 -16.18 2.58
CA ASP A 139 7.02 -16.66 3.78
C ASP A 139 5.50 -16.40 3.72
N LEU A 140 5.08 -15.22 3.25
CA LEU A 140 3.66 -14.88 3.14
C LEU A 140 2.93 -15.83 2.18
N GLN A 141 3.55 -16.14 1.04
CA GLN A 141 2.99 -17.09 0.07
C GLN A 141 2.93 -18.51 0.65
N GLU A 142 3.96 -18.94 1.38
CA GLU A 142 3.99 -20.24 2.05
C GLU A 142 2.92 -20.36 3.14
N ILE A 143 2.70 -19.31 3.93
CA ILE A 143 1.63 -19.24 4.92
C ILE A 143 0.25 -19.34 4.26
N CYS A 144 0.06 -18.64 3.15
CA CYS A 144 -1.17 -18.73 2.37
C CYS A 144 -1.36 -20.17 1.83
N ALA A 145 -0.30 -20.79 1.33
CA ALA A 145 -0.34 -22.16 0.81
C ALA A 145 -0.64 -23.22 1.88
N THR A 146 -0.15 -23.01 3.11
CA THR A 146 -0.35 -23.91 4.26
C THR A 146 -1.60 -23.58 5.09
N SER A 147 -2.35 -22.55 4.73
CA SER A 147 -3.66 -22.24 5.32
C SER A 147 -4.72 -23.27 4.89
N GLN A 148 -5.75 -23.48 5.70
CA GLN A 148 -6.83 -24.44 5.41
C GLN A 148 -8.21 -23.77 5.43
N PRO A 149 -8.96 -23.76 4.30
CA PRO A 149 -8.54 -24.13 2.93
C PRO A 149 -7.40 -23.25 2.39
N ARG A 150 -6.61 -23.82 1.46
CA ARG A 150 -5.47 -23.17 0.80
C ARG A 150 -5.85 -21.80 0.27
N ILE A 151 -4.98 -20.83 0.45
CA ILE A 151 -5.08 -19.50 -0.15
C ILE A 151 -3.98 -19.40 -1.20
N GLN A 152 -4.34 -18.96 -2.41
CA GLN A 152 -3.39 -18.67 -3.46
C GLN A 152 -3.70 -17.30 -4.05
N TYR A 153 -2.71 -16.41 -3.99
CA TYR A 153 -2.78 -15.08 -4.60
C TYR A 153 -1.89 -14.94 -5.84
N ALA A 154 -0.76 -15.64 -5.84
CA ALA A 154 0.20 -15.67 -6.92
C ALA A 154 -0.31 -16.51 -8.10
N THR A 155 -0.04 -16.03 -9.31
CA THR A 155 -0.23 -16.74 -10.58
C THR A 155 1.12 -17.28 -11.10
N GLU A 156 1.10 -17.99 -12.22
CA GLU A 156 2.35 -18.43 -12.87
C GLU A 156 3.23 -17.26 -13.31
N GLU A 157 2.65 -16.14 -13.73
CA GLU A 157 3.40 -14.91 -14.03
C GLU A 157 4.07 -14.35 -12.76
N SER A 158 3.43 -14.51 -11.60
CA SER A 158 4.00 -14.09 -10.32
C SER A 158 5.25 -14.92 -10.00
N TYR A 159 5.15 -16.25 -10.13
CA TYR A 159 6.29 -17.15 -9.94
C TYR A 159 7.39 -16.95 -11.00
N ALA A 160 7.02 -16.65 -12.25
CA ALA A 160 7.97 -16.30 -13.30
C ALA A 160 8.75 -15.02 -12.97
N MET A 161 8.09 -13.99 -12.43
CA MET A 161 8.76 -12.78 -11.92
C MET A 161 9.74 -13.11 -10.77
N MET A 162 9.36 -13.99 -9.84
CA MET A 162 10.26 -14.42 -8.75
C MET A 162 11.50 -15.12 -9.31
N ARG A 163 11.32 -16.05 -10.27
CA ARG A 163 12.44 -16.75 -10.93
C ARG A 163 13.34 -15.77 -11.68
N LEU A 164 12.76 -14.81 -12.42
CA LEU A 164 13.50 -13.82 -13.18
C LEU A 164 14.36 -12.95 -12.27
N VAL A 165 13.80 -12.43 -11.17
CA VAL A 165 14.55 -11.59 -10.22
C VAL A 165 15.68 -12.38 -9.57
N LYS A 166 15.44 -13.65 -9.17
CA LYS A 166 16.47 -14.53 -8.62
C LYS A 166 17.59 -14.79 -9.63
N ALA A 167 17.25 -15.13 -10.88
CA ALA A 167 18.22 -15.36 -11.96
C ALA A 167 19.03 -14.09 -12.29
N TYR A 168 18.37 -12.93 -12.36
CA TYR A 168 19.02 -11.65 -12.59
C TYR A 168 20.01 -11.30 -11.47
N ASN A 169 19.61 -11.42 -10.20
CA ASN A 169 20.50 -11.19 -9.07
C ASN A 169 21.70 -12.16 -9.06
N ALA A 170 21.48 -13.44 -9.42
CA ALA A 170 22.55 -14.43 -9.54
C ALA A 170 23.57 -14.02 -10.62
N LYS A 171 23.12 -13.51 -11.78
CA LYS A 171 24.01 -12.97 -12.81
C LYS A 171 24.78 -11.74 -12.34
N LYS A 172 24.15 -10.84 -11.59
CA LYS A 172 24.84 -9.67 -11.02
C LYS A 172 25.78 -10.04 -9.85
N GLY A 173 25.72 -11.27 -9.34
CA GLY A 173 26.49 -11.73 -8.19
C GLY A 173 26.08 -11.09 -6.85
N ARG A 174 24.98 -10.33 -6.83
CA ARG A 174 24.46 -9.64 -5.63
C ARG A 174 22.99 -9.23 -5.81
N PRO A 175 22.23 -9.03 -4.72
CA PRO A 175 20.90 -8.44 -4.79
C PRO A 175 20.95 -7.06 -5.44
N THR A 176 20.30 -6.92 -6.60
CA THR A 176 20.23 -5.70 -7.41
C THR A 176 18.77 -5.29 -7.67
N LEU A 177 17.87 -6.26 -7.67
CA LEU A 177 16.43 -6.10 -7.78
C LEU A 177 15.78 -6.98 -6.70
N ALA A 178 14.84 -6.47 -5.93
CA ALA A 178 14.08 -7.25 -4.97
C ALA A 178 12.62 -7.32 -5.41
N TYR A 179 11.92 -8.42 -5.12
CA TYR A 179 10.48 -8.51 -5.30
C TYR A 179 9.76 -8.57 -3.95
N THR A 180 8.50 -8.16 -3.95
CA THR A 180 7.55 -8.49 -2.90
C THR A 180 6.14 -8.60 -3.50
N PHE A 181 5.38 -9.54 -2.97
CA PHE A 181 3.98 -9.74 -3.29
C PHE A 181 3.16 -9.52 -2.01
N ASP A 182 1.96 -8.99 -2.16
CA ASP A 182 0.99 -8.86 -1.07
C ASP A 182 -0.17 -9.84 -1.33
N ALA A 183 -1.38 -9.54 -0.86
CA ALA A 183 -2.55 -10.37 -1.12
C ALA A 183 -3.12 -10.19 -2.56
N GLY A 184 -2.31 -10.46 -3.59
CA GLY A 184 -2.66 -10.48 -5.02
C GLY A 184 -1.47 -10.82 -5.93
N ALA A 185 -1.71 -10.92 -7.24
CA ALA A 185 -0.71 -11.33 -8.23
C ALA A 185 0.33 -10.26 -8.59
N ASN A 186 0.08 -8.98 -8.29
CA ASN A 186 0.99 -7.90 -8.70
C ASN A 186 2.37 -8.05 -8.03
N CYS A 187 3.42 -7.93 -8.84
CA CYS A 187 4.80 -7.95 -8.36
C CYS A 187 5.26 -6.52 -8.08
N PHE A 188 5.48 -6.18 -6.82
CA PHE A 188 6.21 -4.96 -6.46
C PHE A 188 7.70 -5.25 -6.49
N LEU A 189 8.48 -4.30 -7.00
CA LEU A 189 9.93 -4.42 -7.06
C LEU A 189 10.59 -3.25 -6.36
N PHE A 190 11.69 -3.52 -5.69
CA PHE A 190 12.60 -2.50 -5.16
C PHE A 190 13.90 -2.52 -5.94
N VAL A 191 14.40 -1.35 -6.31
CA VAL A 191 15.63 -1.20 -7.08
C VAL A 191 16.23 0.17 -6.80
N LEU A 192 17.56 0.27 -6.81
CA LEU A 192 18.22 1.58 -6.74
C LEU A 192 18.18 2.27 -8.11
N LYS A 193 17.99 3.59 -8.12
CA LYS A 193 17.85 4.43 -9.32
C LYS A 193 18.91 4.13 -10.38
N ARG A 194 20.17 3.95 -9.97
CA ARG A 194 21.29 3.61 -10.87
C ARG A 194 21.15 2.28 -11.63
N ASN A 195 20.43 1.31 -11.06
CA ASN A 195 20.22 -0.01 -11.68
C ASN A 195 18.85 -0.10 -12.38
N LEU A 196 17.99 0.90 -12.22
CA LEU A 196 16.61 0.86 -12.71
C LEU A 196 16.52 0.71 -14.24
N PRO A 197 17.29 1.46 -15.07
CA PRO A 197 17.20 1.29 -16.53
C PRO A 197 17.53 -0.13 -16.99
N GLU A 198 18.60 -0.72 -16.47
CA GLU A 198 18.99 -2.11 -16.78
C GLU A 198 17.93 -3.10 -16.31
N ALA A 199 17.45 -2.96 -15.06
CA ALA A 199 16.43 -3.84 -14.51
C ALA A 199 15.14 -3.81 -15.36
N VAL A 200 14.67 -2.63 -15.77
CA VAL A 200 13.49 -2.52 -16.64
C VAL A 200 13.75 -3.13 -18.00
N ALA A 201 14.92 -2.92 -18.61
CA ALA A 201 15.26 -3.57 -19.88
C ALA A 201 15.23 -5.10 -19.78
N VAL A 202 15.71 -5.68 -18.67
CA VAL A 202 15.63 -7.13 -18.41
C VAL A 202 14.18 -7.58 -18.26
N LEU A 203 13.34 -6.81 -17.54
CA LEU A 203 11.90 -7.11 -17.43
C LEU A 203 11.21 -7.09 -18.80
N MET A 204 11.50 -6.09 -19.66
CA MET A 204 10.89 -5.96 -20.98
C MET A 204 11.31 -7.07 -21.95
N GLN A 205 12.48 -7.68 -21.77
CA GLN A 205 12.87 -8.85 -22.57
C GLN A 205 12.01 -10.09 -22.28
N HIS A 206 11.58 -10.26 -21.03
CA HIS A 206 10.81 -11.43 -20.58
C HIS A 206 9.30 -11.18 -20.60
N PHE A 207 8.88 -9.93 -20.36
CA PHE A 207 7.50 -9.45 -20.38
C PHE A 207 7.36 -8.24 -21.31
N PRO A 208 7.38 -8.45 -22.64
CA PRO A 208 7.39 -7.36 -23.62
C PRO A 208 6.16 -6.46 -23.44
N THR A 209 6.37 -5.26 -22.90
CA THR A 209 5.29 -4.34 -22.53
C THR A 209 5.40 -3.06 -23.36
N PRO A 210 4.33 -2.63 -24.06
CA PRO A 210 4.37 -1.44 -24.89
C PRO A 210 4.52 -0.16 -24.05
N ARG A 211 5.18 0.85 -24.62
CA ARG A 211 5.42 2.17 -23.98
C ARG A 211 4.18 2.78 -23.32
N GLY A 212 3.01 2.68 -23.97
CA GLY A 212 1.75 3.22 -23.45
C GLY A 212 1.27 2.62 -22.13
N ARG A 213 1.90 1.54 -21.65
CA ARG A 213 1.63 0.88 -20.36
C ARG A 213 2.72 1.12 -19.31
N LEU A 214 3.73 1.94 -19.62
CA LEU A 214 4.77 2.35 -18.69
C LEU A 214 4.35 3.66 -18.01
N CYS A 215 4.05 3.59 -16.72
CA CYS A 215 3.53 4.70 -15.93
C CYS A 215 4.61 5.18 -14.95
N PHE A 216 5.46 6.10 -15.42
CA PHE A 216 6.60 6.63 -14.67
C PHE A 216 6.32 8.06 -14.21
N ASN A 217 6.70 8.39 -12.98
CA ASN A 217 6.53 9.75 -12.45
C ASN A 217 7.56 10.73 -13.04
N ASP A 218 8.71 10.23 -13.48
CA ASP A 218 9.82 11.02 -14.02
C ASP A 218 9.99 10.73 -15.53
N ALA A 219 9.73 11.75 -16.36
CA ALA A 219 9.84 11.64 -17.81
C ALA A 219 11.29 11.47 -18.29
N ALA A 220 12.27 12.03 -17.58
CA ALA A 220 13.69 11.86 -17.92
C ALA A 220 14.13 10.41 -17.66
N LEU A 221 13.69 9.84 -16.54
CA LEU A 221 13.95 8.45 -16.19
C LEU A 221 13.34 7.47 -17.20
N LEU A 222 12.14 7.77 -17.70
CA LEU A 222 11.52 6.99 -18.76
C LEU A 222 12.34 7.01 -20.06
N GLN A 223 12.90 8.17 -20.44
CA GLN A 223 13.78 8.25 -21.62
C GLN A 223 15.08 7.46 -21.44
N GLU A 224 15.66 7.44 -20.23
CA GLU A 224 16.83 6.60 -19.93
C GLU A 224 16.51 5.11 -20.08
N ILE A 225 15.35 4.67 -19.58
CA ILE A 225 14.86 3.30 -19.70
C ILE A 225 14.66 2.88 -21.16
N GLU A 226 14.14 3.78 -21.99
CA GLU A 226 13.90 3.50 -23.42
C GLU A 226 15.18 3.31 -24.22
N ARG A 227 16.29 3.90 -23.74
CA ARG A 227 17.62 3.73 -24.33
C ARG A 227 18.37 2.55 -23.74
N ALA A 228 17.91 2.00 -22.62
CA ALA A 228 18.59 0.91 -21.93
C ALA A 228 18.46 -0.38 -22.73
N VAL A 229 19.59 -1.06 -22.89
CA VAL A 229 19.66 -2.38 -23.52
C VAL A 229 20.02 -3.38 -22.44
N ALA A 230 19.22 -4.42 -22.28
CA ALA A 230 19.55 -5.46 -21.32
C ALA A 230 20.82 -6.21 -21.79
N PRO A 231 21.76 -6.48 -20.86
CA PRO A 231 22.98 -7.22 -21.15
C PRO A 231 22.71 -8.53 -21.89
N SER A 232 23.60 -8.92 -22.80
CA SER A 232 23.44 -10.14 -23.61
C SER A 232 23.38 -11.42 -22.76
N ASP A 233 24.07 -11.44 -21.63
CA ASP A 233 24.09 -12.52 -20.65
C ASP A 233 22.87 -12.55 -19.71
N CYS A 234 22.01 -11.53 -19.81
CA CYS A 234 20.71 -11.44 -19.14
C CYS A 234 19.54 -11.75 -20.09
N ARG A 235 19.82 -12.20 -21.32
CA ARG A 235 18.80 -12.70 -22.24
C ARG A 235 18.36 -14.11 -21.83
N ASP A 236 17.06 -14.38 -21.96
CA ASP A 236 16.45 -15.69 -21.74
C ASP A 236 16.82 -16.33 -20.38
N LEU A 237 16.84 -15.52 -19.31
CA LEU A 237 17.17 -15.96 -17.95
C LEU A 237 16.16 -16.97 -17.40
N VAL A 238 14.92 -16.87 -17.85
CA VAL A 238 13.84 -17.77 -17.47
C VAL A 238 12.98 -18.08 -18.67
N ASP A 239 12.50 -19.32 -18.74
CA ASP A 239 11.43 -19.69 -19.64
C ASP A 239 10.09 -19.26 -19.02
N CYS A 240 9.40 -18.33 -19.69
CA CYS A 240 8.08 -17.86 -19.28
C CYS A 240 7.25 -17.44 -20.50
N PRO A 241 5.92 -17.56 -20.43
CA PRO A 241 5.04 -17.01 -21.47
C PRO A 241 5.33 -15.52 -21.66
N LYS A 242 5.68 -15.12 -22.89
CA LYS A 242 6.00 -13.73 -23.26
C LYS A 242 4.72 -12.90 -23.39
N GLY A 243 4.11 -12.57 -22.25
CA GLY A 243 2.95 -11.69 -22.16
C GLY A 243 3.32 -10.30 -21.64
N PRO A 244 2.64 -9.22 -22.08
CA PRO A 244 2.86 -7.89 -21.54
C PRO A 244 2.32 -7.78 -20.10
N PHE A 245 2.93 -6.91 -19.30
CA PHE A 245 2.26 -6.42 -18.10
C PHE A 245 0.98 -5.65 -18.50
N VAL A 246 0.01 -5.64 -17.59
CA VAL A 246 -1.15 -4.72 -17.71
C VAL A 246 -0.66 -3.28 -17.63
N MET A 247 0.25 -3.00 -16.70
CA MET A 247 1.04 -1.77 -16.63
C MET A 247 2.29 -1.99 -15.77
N LEU A 248 3.31 -1.17 -16.00
CA LEU A 248 4.47 -1.06 -15.12
C LEU A 248 4.49 0.34 -14.51
N LEU A 249 4.17 0.43 -13.22
CA LEU A 249 4.23 1.68 -12.47
C LEU A 249 5.63 1.88 -11.90
N GLN A 250 6.11 3.12 -11.85
CA GLN A 250 7.30 3.51 -11.12
C GLN A 250 7.00 4.68 -10.18
N SER A 251 7.54 4.60 -8.96
CA SER A 251 7.47 5.68 -7.97
C SER A 251 8.76 5.78 -7.16
N PRO A 252 9.21 7.00 -6.80
CA PRO A 252 10.16 7.17 -5.71
C PRO A 252 9.47 6.88 -4.36
N VAL A 253 10.25 6.93 -3.28
CA VAL A 253 9.73 7.02 -1.91
C VAL A 253 8.89 8.30 -1.78
N GLY A 254 7.67 8.19 -1.23
CA GLY A 254 6.67 9.28 -1.22
C GLY A 254 6.58 10.01 0.12
N ALA A 255 6.04 11.24 0.09
CA ALA A 255 5.96 12.16 1.24
C ALA A 255 4.70 12.01 2.13
N GLY A 256 3.85 11.00 1.90
CA GLY A 256 2.63 10.78 2.68
C GLY A 256 1.43 11.64 2.21
N VAL A 257 0.46 11.85 3.11
CA VAL A 257 -0.80 12.54 2.81
C VAL A 257 -0.58 14.02 2.48
N ARG A 258 -1.29 14.51 1.46
CA ARG A 258 -1.32 15.94 1.11
C ARG A 258 -2.71 16.53 1.28
N TYR A 259 -2.78 17.71 1.87
CA TYR A 259 -4.00 18.51 1.89
C TYR A 259 -3.97 19.49 0.72
N LEU A 260 -4.89 19.31 -0.21
CA LEU A 260 -5.02 20.21 -1.35
C LEU A 260 -5.76 21.48 -0.90
N ALA A 261 -5.19 22.65 -1.19
CA ALA A 261 -5.92 23.90 -1.05
C ALA A 261 -7.08 23.90 -2.05
N GLY A 262 -8.29 24.22 -1.58
CA GLY A 262 -9.41 24.44 -2.49
C GLY A 262 -9.18 25.71 -3.30
N VAL A 263 -9.41 25.63 -4.62
CA VAL A 263 -9.99 26.74 -5.38
C VAL A 263 -11.14 27.29 -4.54
N GLY A 264 -11.10 28.59 -4.22
CA GLY A 264 -11.90 29.20 -3.16
C GLY A 264 -13.34 28.73 -3.10
N VAL A 265 -13.69 27.99 -2.05
CA VAL A 265 -15.08 27.86 -1.64
C VAL A 265 -15.45 29.21 -1.02
N PRO A 266 -16.42 29.96 -1.56
CA PRO A 266 -16.82 31.24 -0.98
C PRO A 266 -17.22 30.99 0.47
N HIS A 267 -16.64 31.78 1.39
CA HIS A 267 -17.06 31.82 2.78
C HIS A 267 -18.50 32.33 2.89
N SER A 268 -19.48 31.45 2.68
CA SER A 268 -20.85 31.61 3.18
C SER A 268 -21.67 30.35 2.91
N ARG A 269 -21.65 29.42 3.85
CA ARG A 269 -22.82 28.67 4.32
C ARG A 269 -22.38 27.89 5.54
N ALA A 270 -22.49 28.56 6.69
CA ALA A 270 -22.58 27.86 7.95
C ALA A 270 -23.70 26.82 7.81
N TRP A 271 -23.39 25.55 8.05
CA TRP A 271 -24.40 24.53 8.22
C TRP A 271 -25.13 24.86 9.52
N GLY A 272 -26.18 25.67 9.40
CA GLY A 272 -27.06 26.03 10.49
C GLY A 272 -27.72 24.77 11.02
N VAL A 273 -27.33 24.39 12.23
CA VAL A 273 -28.03 23.42 13.05
C VAL A 273 -29.45 23.96 13.24
N GLY A 274 -30.44 23.25 12.70
CA GLY A 274 -31.84 23.65 12.79
C GLY A 274 -32.28 23.71 14.25
N ALA A 275 -32.64 24.90 14.72
CA ALA A 275 -33.37 25.06 15.98
C ALA A 275 -34.83 24.59 15.81
N PRO A 276 -35.48 24.06 16.87
CA PRO A 276 -36.84 23.55 16.78
C PRO A 276 -37.84 24.69 16.61
N ARG A 277 -38.83 24.51 15.73
CA ARG A 277 -39.94 25.45 15.55
C ARG A 277 -40.79 25.49 16.82
N GLY A 278 -40.75 26.60 17.55
CA GLY A 278 -41.70 26.92 18.61
C GLY A 278 -43.04 27.38 18.02
N GLU A 279 -44.13 26.83 18.55
CA GLU A 279 -45.50 27.22 18.27
C GLU A 279 -45.77 28.68 18.70
N SER A 280 -46.26 29.51 17.79
CA SER A 280 -46.80 30.83 18.11
C SER A 280 -48.31 30.76 18.27
N LYS A 281 -48.79 30.82 19.52
CA LYS A 281 -50.19 31.17 19.83
C LYS A 281 -50.41 32.65 19.56
N GLY A 282 -51.19 32.98 18.52
CA GLY A 282 -51.75 34.31 18.30
C GLY A 282 -53.08 34.48 19.02
N GLN A 283 -53.10 35.31 20.06
CA GLN A 283 -54.33 35.91 20.61
C GLN A 283 -54.71 37.14 19.77
N LYS A 284 -55.98 37.23 19.33
CA LYS A 284 -56.81 38.46 19.32
C LYS A 284 -58.19 38.15 18.71
N GLY A 285 -59.25 38.62 19.35
CA GLY A 285 -60.57 38.77 18.72
C GLY A 285 -61.76 38.46 19.62
N MET A 286 -62.06 39.36 20.56
CA MET A 286 -63.33 39.42 21.29
C MET A 286 -64.45 39.87 20.34
N ALA A 287 -65.58 39.16 20.29
CA ALA A 287 -66.95 39.73 20.32
C ALA A 287 -68.03 38.71 19.95
N GLY A 288 -68.99 38.51 20.86
CA GLY A 288 -70.40 38.59 20.47
C GLY A 288 -71.19 37.29 20.28
N ARG A 289 -72.05 37.05 21.28
CA ARG A 289 -73.44 36.57 21.17
C ARG A 289 -73.73 35.06 21.11
N ARG A 290 -74.27 34.64 22.26
CA ARG A 290 -75.63 34.09 22.48
C ARG A 290 -75.92 32.64 22.04
N ASN A 291 -76.25 31.89 23.08
CA ASN A 291 -77.42 31.05 23.24
C ASN A 291 -77.50 29.71 22.49
N ARG A 292 -77.57 28.66 23.32
CA ARG A 292 -78.74 27.80 23.58
C ARG A 292 -78.59 26.32 23.21
N TYR A 293 -78.62 25.54 24.29
CA TYR A 293 -79.28 24.25 24.53
C TYR A 293 -78.73 22.96 23.91
N ALA A 294 -78.75 21.97 24.83
CA ALA A 294 -78.68 20.52 24.73
C ALA A 294 -77.28 19.92 24.56
#